data_AF-A0A978TSA9-F1
#
_entry.id   AF-A0A978TSA9-F1
#
_cell.length_a   1.000
_cell.length_b   1.000
_cell.length_c   1.000
_cell.angle_alpha   90.00
_cell.angle_beta   90.00
_cell.angle_gamma   90.00
#
_symmetry.space_group_name_H-M   'P 1'
#
loop_
_entity.id
_entity.type
_entity.pdbx_description
1 polymer ?
#
loop_
_entity_poly.entity_id
_entity_poly.type
_entity_poly.pdbx_seq_one_letter_code
_entity_poly.pdbx_strand_id
1 'polypeptide(L)'
;MAKTLTLQLPDELDRLLAFRATQLNLSLEALVLQTLTQLLAVPQSQQPVLQWSEIVLTFTGIPDFPPFESSRDELLPPREPEML
;
A
#
# COMPACT_ATOMS: atom_id res chain seq x y z
N MET A 1 14.11 -31.87 10.83
CA MET A 1 15.48 -31.39 11.15
C MET A 1 15.42 -29.90 11.37
N ALA A 2 15.95 -29.39 12.49
CA ALA A 2 16.03 -27.96 12.73
C ALA A 2 17.16 -27.34 11.88
N LYS A 3 16.96 -26.12 11.38
CA LYS A 3 17.96 -25.35 10.63
C LYS A 3 18.10 -23.98 11.30
N THR A 4 19.33 -23.50 11.47
CA THR A 4 19.63 -22.18 12.04
C THR A 4 19.93 -21.20 10.92
N LEU A 5 19.36 -19.99 11.03
CA LEU A 5 19.61 -18.87 10.13
C LEU A 5 20.09 -17.67 10.93
N THR A 6 21.21 -17.07 10.53
CA THR A 6 21.71 -15.83 11.14
C THR A 6 21.38 -14.66 10.22
N LEU A 7 20.70 -13.65 10.75
CA LEU A 7 20.31 -12.44 10.01
C LEU A 7 21.04 -11.24 10.62
N GLN A 8 21.57 -10.37 9.76
CA GLN A 8 22.06 -9.07 10.16
C GLN A 8 20.95 -8.06 9.92
N LEU A 9 20.49 -7.40 10.98
CA LEU A 9 19.37 -6.46 10.93
C LEU A 9 19.89 -5.04 11.22
N PRO A 10 19.36 -4.01 10.53
CA PRO A 10 19.59 -2.63 10.95
C PRO A 10 19.05 -2.39 12.37
N ASP A 11 19.73 -1.55 13.15
CA ASP A 11 19.38 -1.25 14.55
C ASP A 11 17.94 -0.74 14.74
N GLU A 12 17.39 -0.04 13.75
CA GLU A 12 16.01 0.43 13.77
C GLU A 12 15.02 -0.74 13.66
N LEU A 13 15.29 -1.67 12.75
CA LEU A 13 14.43 -2.84 12.53
C LEU A 13 14.48 -3.78 13.73
N ASP A 14 15.66 -3.99 14.33
CA ASP A 14 15.79 -4.81 15.53
C ASP A 14 14.95 -4.25 16.69
N ARG A 15 15.05 -2.93 16.94
CA ARG A 15 14.24 -2.25 17.97
C ARG A 15 12.73 -2.37 17.70
N LEU A 16 12.30 -2.20 16.45
CA LEU A 16 10.90 -2.35 16.07
C LEU A 16 10.38 -3.76 16.29
N LEU A 17 11.16 -4.78 15.91
CA LEU A 17 10.80 -6.18 16.11
C LEU A 17 10.75 -6.55 17.59
N ALA A 18 11.72 -6.10 18.39
CA ALA A 18 11.72 -6.29 19.83
C ALA A 18 10.49 -5.64 20.49
N PHE A 19 10.15 -4.41 20.10
CA PHE A 19 8.95 -3.73 20.58
C PHE A 19 7.67 -4.52 20.20
N ARG A 20 7.55 -4.94 18.95
CA ARG A 20 6.41 -5.77 18.48
C ARG A 20 6.32 -7.09 19.24
N ALA A 21 7.44 -7.76 19.49
CA ALA A 21 7.49 -9.03 20.21
C ALA A 21 6.97 -8.87 21.64
N THR A 22 7.36 -7.80 22.34
CA THR A 22 6.85 -7.51 23.70
C THR A 22 5.35 -7.21 23.70
N GLN A 23 4.86 -6.41 22.75
CA GLN A 23 3.42 -6.11 22.62
C GLN A 23 2.57 -7.37 22.41
N LEU A 24 3.10 -8.33 21.64
CA LEU A 24 2.41 -9.59 21.34
C LEU A 24 2.70 -10.70 22.34
N ASN A 25 3.54 -10.45 23.35
CA ASN A 25 4.03 -11.43 24.32
C ASN A 25 4.64 -12.67 23.65
N LEU A 26 5.42 -12.45 22.60
CA LEU A 26 6.15 -13.48 21.84
C LEU A 26 7.66 -13.29 21.99
N SER A 27 8.41 -14.37 21.78
CA SER A 27 9.85 -14.23 21.54
C SER A 27 10.09 -13.62 20.17
N LEU A 28 11.23 -12.94 20.01
CA LEU A 28 11.64 -12.37 18.72
C LEU A 28 11.67 -13.44 17.61
N GLU A 29 12.22 -14.62 17.92
CA GLU A 29 12.27 -15.74 16.99
C GLU A 29 10.86 -16.23 16.60
N ALA A 30 9.94 -16.36 17.57
CA ALA A 30 8.57 -16.76 17.29
C ALA A 30 7.85 -15.75 16.40
N LEU A 31 8.08 -14.45 16.64
CA LEU A 31 7.55 -13.38 15.81
C LEU A 31 8.09 -13.45 14.37
N VAL A 32 9.41 -13.62 14.20
CA VAL A 32 10.05 -13.73 12.87
C VAL A 32 9.52 -14.96 12.13
N LEU A 33 9.47 -16.12 12.78
CA LEU A 33 8.96 -17.35 12.16
C LEU A 33 7.48 -17.22 11.78
N GLN A 34 6.65 -16.66 12.65
CA GLN A 34 5.23 -16.43 12.36
C GLN A 34 5.07 -15.49 11.16
N THR A 35 5.83 -14.41 11.12
CA THR A 35 5.79 -13.42 10.03
C THR A 35 6.21 -14.05 8.70
N LEU A 36 7.30 -14.81 8.68
CA LEU A 36 7.76 -15.52 7.49
C LEU A 36 6.75 -16.58 7.04
N THR A 37 6.16 -17.31 7.97
CA THR A 37 5.14 -18.33 7.67
C THR A 37 3.91 -17.68 7.04
N GLN A 38 3.43 -16.56 7.58
CA GLN A 38 2.30 -15.83 7.01
C GLN A 38 2.62 -15.30 5.61
N LEU A 39 3.81 -14.73 5.42
CA LEU A 39 4.23 -14.20 4.12
C LEU A 39 4.32 -15.28 3.05
N LEU A 40 4.76 -16.49 3.42
CA LEU A 40 4.85 -17.63 2.52
C LEU A 40 3.52 -18.39 2.35
N ALA A 41 2.61 -18.30 3.32
CA ALA A 41 1.29 -18.93 3.27
C ALA A 41 0.31 -18.15 2.37
N VAL A 42 0.53 -16.86 2.14
CA VAL A 42 -0.23 -16.09 1.14
C VAL A 42 0.21 -16.58 -0.25
N PRO A 43 -0.68 -17.20 -1.05
CA PRO A 43 -0.38 -17.55 -2.44
C PRO A 43 0.16 -16.31 -3.15
N GLN A 44 1.22 -16.44 -3.96
CA GLN A 44 1.73 -15.31 -4.73
C GLN A 44 0.66 -14.71 -5.68
N SER A 45 -0.37 -15.48 -6.04
CA SER A 45 -1.57 -15.03 -6.76
C SER A 45 -2.53 -14.16 -5.93
N GLN A 46 -2.33 -14.08 -4.61
CA GLN A 46 -3.07 -13.26 -3.64
C GLN A 46 -2.17 -12.23 -2.94
N GLN A 47 -0.91 -12.06 -3.38
CA GLN A 47 -0.24 -10.78 -3.13
C GLN A 47 -1.21 -9.70 -3.60
N PRO A 48 -1.49 -8.66 -2.80
CA PRO A 48 -2.36 -7.59 -3.25
C PRO A 48 -1.64 -6.91 -4.41
N VAL A 49 -1.95 -7.39 -5.62
CA VAL A 49 -1.96 -6.54 -6.79
C VAL A 49 -2.74 -5.33 -6.31
N LEU A 50 -2.17 -4.13 -6.47
CA LEU A 50 -2.88 -2.87 -6.31
C LEU A 50 -4.00 -2.84 -7.38
N GLN A 51 -4.97 -3.74 -7.24
CA GLN A 51 -6.08 -3.93 -8.13
C GLN A 51 -7.22 -3.17 -7.49
N TRP A 52 -7.69 -2.19 -8.23
CA TRP A 52 -8.88 -1.44 -7.87
C TRP A 52 -10.05 -2.40 -7.65
N SER A 53 -10.94 -2.06 -6.72
CA SER A 53 -12.13 -2.87 -6.47
C SER A 53 -12.98 -2.97 -7.73
N GLU A 54 -13.78 -4.04 -7.85
CA GLU A 54 -14.68 -4.24 -8.99
C GLU A 54 -15.61 -3.04 -9.21
N ILE A 55 -16.01 -2.39 -8.11
CA ILE A 55 -16.84 -1.17 -8.13
C ILE A 55 -16.15 -0.05 -8.92
N VAL A 56 -14.83 0.12 -8.75
CA VAL A 56 -14.07 1.13 -9.50
C VAL A 56 -13.85 0.69 -10.94
N LEU A 57 -13.54 -0.58 -11.17
CA LEU A 57 -13.30 -1.11 -12.52
C LEU A 57 -14.55 -1.10 -13.42
N THR A 58 -15.73 -1.25 -12.82
CA THR A 58 -17.02 -1.28 -13.54
C THR A 58 -17.76 0.06 -13.53
N PHE A 59 -17.15 1.10 -12.95
CA PHE A 59 -17.76 2.42 -12.89
C PHE A 59 -17.84 3.06 -14.29
N THR A 60 -19.06 3.29 -14.78
CA THR A 60 -19.33 3.88 -16.10
C THR A 60 -19.64 5.37 -16.06
N GLY A 61 -19.48 6.02 -14.92
CA GLY A 61 -19.86 7.41 -14.70
C GLY A 61 -21.23 7.57 -14.02
N ILE A 62 -21.60 8.81 -13.75
CA ILE A 62 -22.93 9.17 -13.21
C ILE A 62 -23.77 9.69 -14.41
N PRO A 63 -24.98 9.15 -14.66
CA PRO A 63 -25.77 9.48 -15.85
C PRO A 63 -26.04 10.97 -16.05
N ASP A 64 -26.23 11.71 -14.95
CA ASP A 64 -26.56 13.14 -14.98
C ASP A 64 -25.31 14.04 -14.85
N PHE A 65 -24.11 13.47 -14.90
CA PHE A 65 -22.89 14.25 -14.80
C PHE A 65 -22.54 14.86 -16.16
N PRO A 66 -22.19 16.15 -16.21
CA PRO A 66 -21.77 16.76 -17.44
C PRO A 66 -20.50 16.05 -17.96
N PRO A 67 -20.36 15.85 -19.29
CA PRO A 67 -19.17 15.24 -19.87
C PRO A 67 -17.89 15.95 -19.42
N PHE A 68 -16.78 15.20 -19.37
CA PHE A 68 -15.46 15.78 -19.15
C PHE A 68 -15.24 16.92 -20.14
N GLU A 69 -14.82 18.08 -19.62
CA GLU A 69 -14.56 19.30 -20.40
C GLU A 69 -15.77 19.91 -21.14
N SER A 70 -17.00 19.58 -20.75
CA SER A 70 -18.24 20.18 -21.31
C SER A 70 -18.27 21.72 -21.30
N SER A 71 -17.65 22.37 -20.32
CA SER A 71 -17.56 23.84 -20.23
C SER A 71 -16.22 24.40 -20.72
N ARG A 72 -15.40 23.62 -21.45
CA ARG A 72 -14.09 24.09 -21.93
C ARG A 72 -14.20 25.33 -22.80
N ASP A 73 -15.24 25.40 -23.64
CA ASP A 73 -15.47 26.53 -24.53
C ASP A 73 -15.95 27.79 -23.80
N GLU A 74 -16.36 27.66 -22.52
CA GLU A 74 -16.73 28.79 -21.66
C GLU A 74 -15.52 29.38 -20.92
N LEU A 75 -14.35 28.73 -21.00
CA LEU A 75 -13.14 29.19 -20.34
C LEU A 75 -12.59 30.43 -21.04
N LEU A 76 -12.39 31.50 -20.27
CA LEU A 76 -11.62 32.65 -20.74
C LEU A 76 -10.17 32.22 -21.00
N PRO A 77 -9.50 32.79 -22.00
CA PRO A 77 -8.07 32.59 -22.17
C PRO A 77 -7.32 32.98 -20.88
N PRO A 78 -6.22 32.31 -20.55
CA PRO A 78 -5.37 32.70 -19.43
C PRO A 78 -5.05 34.19 -19.53
N ARG A 79 -5.30 34.94 -18.44
CA ARG A 79 -4.88 36.34 -18.39
C ARG A 79 -3.36 36.38 -18.40
N GLU A 80 -2.78 37.21 -19.26
CA GLU A 80 -1.36 37.50 -19.15
C GLU A 80 -1.10 38.09 -17.75
N PRO A 81 -0.12 37.58 -16.99
CA PRO A 81 0.24 38.20 -15.73
C PRO A 81 0.69 39.62 -16.02
N GLU A 82 0.11 40.60 -15.31
CA GLU A 82 0.61 41.98 -15.31
C GLU A 82 2.07 41.92 -14.84
N MET A 83 3.00 42.13 -15.77
CA MET A 83 4.41 42.25 -15.42
C MET A 83 4.57 43.55 -14.63
N LEU A 84 4.67 43.43 -13.30
CA LEU A 84 5.06 44.50 -12.38
C LEU A 84 6.48 45.00 -12.67
#